data_AF-A0A6N0HUV7-F1
#
_entry.id   AF-A0A6N0HUV7-F1
#
_cell.length_a   1.000
_cell.length_b   1.000
_cell.length_c   1.000
_cell.angle_alpha   90.00
_cell.angle_beta   90.00
_cell.angle_gamma   90.00
#
_symmetry.space_group_name_H-M   'P 1'
#
loop_
_entity.id
_entity.type
_entity.pdbx_description
1 polymer ?
#
loop_
_entity_poly.entity_id
_entity_poly.type
_entity_poly.pdbx_seq_one_letter_code
_entity_poly.pdbx_strand_id
1 'polypeptide(L)'
;MVGELVLADQDRVVLDLTLRHTFNANMLLRENGVLPKVRLEPEDDLGWRGSLRWQRSLSRFHRLQLECGYERWNLGRSATVSGVTEPESEGGNFSAVLSLMKAF
;
A
#
# COMPACT_ATOMS: atom_id res chain seq x y z
N MET A 1 12.21 -4.05 2.94
CA MET A 1 13.06 -5.26 2.99
C MET A 1 12.44 -6.29 2.05
N VAL A 2 13.23 -6.85 1.14
CA VAL A 2 12.77 -7.92 0.25
C VAL A 2 13.56 -9.17 0.60
N GLY A 3 12.86 -10.25 0.95
CA GLY A 3 13.41 -11.57 1.16
C GLY A 3 13.03 -12.48 -0.01
N GLU A 4 13.95 -13.30 -0.47
CA GLU A 4 13.71 -14.25 -1.55
C GLU A 4 14.11 -15.65 -1.12
N LEU A 5 13.24 -16.62 -1.39
CA LEU A 5 13.49 -18.03 -1.19
C LEU A 5 13.23 -18.78 -2.49
N VAL A 6 14.23 -19.52 -2.96
CA VAL A 6 14.12 -20.45 -4.09
C VAL A 6 13.80 -21.82 -3.53
N LEU A 7 12.63 -22.36 -3.87
CA LEU A 7 12.14 -23.65 -3.32
C LEU A 7 12.47 -24.84 -4.25
N ALA A 8 12.56 -24.59 -5.56
CA ALA A 8 12.98 -25.54 -6.60
C ALA A 8 13.46 -24.75 -7.84
N ASP A 9 14.19 -25.37 -8.78
CA ASP A 9 14.77 -24.70 -9.96
C ASP A 9 13.76 -23.88 -10.80
N GLN A 10 12.46 -24.18 -10.69
CA GLN A 10 11.39 -23.50 -11.43
C GLN A 10 10.47 -22.65 -10.56
N ASP A 11 10.54 -22.77 -9.22
CA ASP A 11 9.64 -22.11 -8.28
C ASP A 11 10.41 -21.13 -7.39
N ARG A 12 9.94 -19.88 -7.40
CA ARG A 12 10.50 -18.77 -6.62
C ARG A 12 9.41 -18.16 -5.75
N VAL A 13 9.73 -17.95 -4.48
CA VAL A 13 8.88 -17.21 -3.55
C VAL A 13 9.60 -15.93 -3.14
N VAL A 14 8.90 -14.81 -3.27
CA VAL A 14 9.40 -13.48 -2.89
C VAL A 14 8.48 -12.93 -1.81
N LEU A 15 9.07 -12.52 -0.70
CA LEU A 15 8.42 -11.78 0.37
C LEU A 15 8.89 -10.33 0.29
N ASP A 16 7.97 -9.40 0.09
CA ASP A 16 8.24 -7.97 0.13
C ASP A 16 7.55 -7.36 1.36
N LEU A 17 8.35 -6.71 2.21
CA LEU A 17 7.87 -5.97 3.37
C LEU A 17 8.38 -4.53 3.28
N THR A 18 7.47 -3.59 3.13
CA THR A 18 7.79 -2.17 3.00
C THR A 18 7.14 -1.40 4.15
N LEU A 19 7.95 -0.69 4.93
CA LEU A 19 7.49 0.32 5.88
C LEU A 19 7.40 1.66 5.15
N ARG A 20 6.33 2.42 5.36
CA ARG A 20 6.16 3.77 4.80
C ARG A 20 5.90 4.73 5.94
N HIS A 21 6.56 5.87 5.90
CA HIS A 21 6.26 6.98 6.79
C HIS A 21 5.68 8.11 5.94
N THR A 22 4.47 8.54 6.27
CA THR A 22 3.83 9.66 5.59
C THR A 22 4.29 10.93 6.27
N PHE A 23 5.01 11.78 5.55
CA PHE A 23 5.42 13.10 6.02
C PHE A 23 4.56 14.17 5.38
N ASN A 24 4.17 15.20 6.15
CA ASN A 24 3.41 16.36 5.65
C ASN A 24 2.13 15.93 4.92
N ALA A 25 1.34 15.04 5.52
CA ALA A 25 0.02 14.71 5.01
C ALA A 25 -0.82 16.00 4.90
N ASN A 26 -1.52 16.16 3.78
CA ASN A 26 -2.34 17.34 3.53
C ASN A 26 -3.68 16.90 2.98
N MET A 27 -4.75 17.26 3.68
CA MET A 27 -6.13 17.00 3.27
C MET A 27 -6.82 18.31 2.92
N LEU A 28 -7.47 18.34 1.76
CA LEU A 28 -8.23 19.48 1.30
C LEU A 28 -9.71 19.13 1.31
N LEU A 29 -10.44 19.67 2.29
CA LEU A 29 -11.89 19.56 2.34
C LEU A 29 -12.49 20.65 1.45
N ARG A 30 -13.15 20.21 0.38
CA ARG A 30 -13.95 21.06 -0.50
C ARG A 30 -15.42 20.72 -0.28
N GLU A 31 -16.08 21.50 0.56
CA GLU A 31 -17.55 21.45 0.64
C GLU A 31 -18.16 22.28 -0.50
N ASN A 32 -19.32 21.84 -1.01
CA ASN A 32 -20.02 22.47 -2.13
C ASN A 32 -20.67 23.81 -1.73
N GLY A 33 -19.86 24.86 -1.55
CA GLY A 33 -20.27 26.26 -1.65
C GLY A 33 -20.66 26.99 -0.37
N VAL A 34 -20.66 26.35 0.81
CA VAL A 34 -21.12 26.98 2.07
C VAL A 34 -19.99 27.30 3.05
N LEU A 35 -18.92 26.51 3.08
CA LEU A 35 -17.77 26.74 3.96
C LEU A 35 -16.49 27.10 3.17
N PRO A 36 -15.61 27.96 3.72
CA PRO A 36 -14.31 28.23 3.12
C PRO A 36 -13.50 26.93 3.05
N LYS A 37 -12.66 26.79 2.00
CA LYS A 37 -11.77 25.63 1.85
C LYS A 37 -10.91 25.49 3.10
N VAL A 38 -11.03 24.36 3.79
CA VAL A 38 -10.21 24.04 4.97
C VAL A 38 -9.10 23.09 4.55
N ARG A 39 -7.86 23.47 4.83
CA ARG A 39 -6.70 22.59 4.74
C ARG A 39 -6.47 22.00 6.12
N LEU A 40 -6.46 20.68 6.20
CA LEU A 40 -6.10 19.94 7.40
C LEU A 40 -4.73 19.32 7.19
N GLU A 41 -3.93 19.32 8.25
CA GLU A 41 -2.59 18.74 8.30
C GLU A 41 -2.64 17.63 9.35
N PRO A 42 -2.99 16.39 8.95
CA PRO A 42 -2.92 15.22 9.81
C PRO A 42 -1.50 15.00 10.34
N GLU A 43 -1.39 14.51 11.56
CA GLU A 43 -0.10 14.07 12.10
C GLU A 43 0.52 12.97 11.22
N ASP A 44 1.86 13.00 11.15
CA ASP A 44 2.65 11.99 10.47
C ASP A 44 2.40 10.61 11.09
N ASP A 45 2.26 9.58 10.25
CA ASP A 45 1.98 8.23 10.72
C ASP A 45 2.67 7.16 9.84
N LEU A 46 2.76 5.95 10.38
CA LEU A 46 3.41 4.79 9.81
C LEU A 46 2.39 3.87 9.14
N GLY A 47 2.63 3.60 7.87
CA GLY A 47 2.01 2.51 7.12
C GLY A 47 2.97 1.36 6.91
N TRP A 48 2.43 0.20 6.57
CA TRP A 48 3.22 -0.94 6.12
C TRP A 48 2.50 -1.70 5.03
N ARG A 49 3.28 -2.32 4.15
CA ARG A 49 2.80 -3.22 3.11
C ARG A 49 3.59 -4.51 3.18
N GLY A 50 2.88 -5.63 3.19
CA GLY A 50 3.45 -6.94 2.98
C GLY A 50 2.88 -7.56 1.71
N SER A 51 3.72 -8.17 0.88
CA SER A 51 3.25 -9.07 -0.16
C SER A 51 4.05 -10.36 -0.23
N LEU A 52 3.35 -11.44 -0.53
CA LEU A 52 3.90 -12.75 -0.81
C LEU A 52 3.62 -13.06 -2.26
N ARG A 53 4.68 -13.25 -3.03
CA ARG A 53 4.63 -13.55 -4.46
C ARG A 53 5.23 -14.91 -4.72
N TRP A 54 4.44 -15.80 -5.29
CA TRP A 54 4.91 -17.05 -5.86
C TRP A 54 5.03 -16.93 -7.38
N GLN A 55 6.12 -17.45 -7.92
CA GLN A 55 6.41 -17.46 -9.34
C GLN A 55 6.82 -18.87 -9.78
N ARG A 56 6.25 -19.33 -10.89
CA ARG A 56 6.61 -20.60 -11.53
C ARG A 56 6.98 -20.40 -12.99
N SER A 57 8.14 -20.89 -13.37
CA SER A 57 8.55 -20.96 -14.77
C SER A 57 7.78 -22.10 -15.46
N LEU A 58 6.92 -21.76 -16.43
CA LEU A 58 6.15 -22.74 -17.21
C LEU A 58 6.93 -23.20 -18.44
N SER A 59 7.74 -22.31 -19.00
CA SER A 59 8.64 -22.56 -20.13
C SER A 59 9.78 -21.54 -20.11
N ARG A 60 10.73 -21.65 -21.05
CA ARG A 60 11.77 -20.64 -21.25
C ARG A 60 11.22 -19.24 -21.54
N PHE A 61 9.96 -19.13 -21.98
CA PHE A 61 9.35 -17.86 -22.41
C PHE A 61 8.17 -17.42 -21.55
N HIS A 62 7.71 -18.24 -20.60
CA HIS A 62 6.49 -17.93 -19.85
C HIS A 62 6.66 -18.23 -18.37
N ARG A 63 6.15 -17.31 -17.54
CA ARG A 63 6.14 -17.41 -16.08
C ARG A 63 4.75 -17.12 -15.56
N LEU A 64 4.25 -17.99 -14.69
CA LEU A 64 3.04 -17.77 -13.91
C LEU A 64 3.42 -17.05 -12.62
N GLN A 65 2.65 -16.05 -12.23
CA GLN A 65 2.81 -15.32 -10.98
C GLN A 65 1.49 -15.23 -10.24
N LEU A 66 1.54 -15.55 -8.94
CA LEU A 66 0.50 -15.26 -7.97
C LEU A 66 1.09 -14.32 -6.93
N GLU A 67 0.46 -13.17 -6.70
CA GLU A 67 0.85 -12.25 -5.63
C GLU A 67 -0.36 -11.94 -4.76
N CYS A 68 -0.23 -12.19 -3.47
CA CYS A 68 -1.17 -11.72 -2.46
C CYS A 68 -0.46 -10.65 -1.64
N GLY A 69 -1.17 -9.57 -1.34
CA GLY A 69 -0.61 -8.48 -0.56
C GLY A 69 -1.64 -7.84 0.34
N TYR A 70 -1.16 -7.31 1.45
CA TYR A 70 -1.93 -6.46 2.33
C TYR A 70 -1.14 -5.18 2.59
N GLU A 71 -1.83 -4.06 2.51
CA GLU A 71 -1.31 -2.74 2.83
C GLU A 71 -2.19 -2.16 3.94
N ARG A 72 -1.54 -1.69 5.00
CA ARG A 72 -2.15 -0.88 6.04
C ARG A 72 -1.56 0.51 5.98
N TRP A 73 -2.43 1.50 6.09
CA TRP A 73 -2.06 2.89 6.26
C TRP A 73 -2.85 3.48 7.42
N ASN A 74 -2.22 4.41 8.10
CA ASN A 74 -2.87 5.22 9.10
C ASN A 74 -2.67 6.70 8.70
N LEU A 75 -3.67 7.51 9.01
CA LEU A 75 -3.61 8.97 8.96
C LEU A 75 -3.88 9.45 10.37
N GLY A 76 -2.91 10.17 10.94
CA GLY A 76 -3.03 10.74 12.27
C GLY A 76 -4.19 11.73 12.36
N ARG A 77 -4.54 12.09 13.59
CA ARG A 77 -5.53 13.15 13.82
C ARG A 77 -4.98 14.49 13.29
N SER A 78 -5.85 15.35 12.75
CA SER A 78 -5.47 16.74 12.46
C SER A 78 -5.85 17.70 13.58
N ALA A 79 -5.18 18.85 13.64
CA ALA A 79 -5.62 19.95 14.50
C ALA A 79 -7.00 20.48 14.07
N THR A 80 -7.76 21.00 15.03
CA THR A 80 -9.05 21.63 14.74
C THR A 80 -8.85 22.96 14.03
N VAL A 81 -9.31 23.08 12.79
CA VAL A 81 -9.27 24.30 11.98
C VAL A 81 -10.69 24.71 11.63
N SER A 82 -11.09 25.93 12.00
CA SER A 82 -12.43 26.47 11.73
C SER A 82 -13.58 25.57 12.25
N GLY A 83 -13.36 24.88 13.38
CA GLY A 83 -14.34 23.95 13.98
C GLY A 83 -14.39 22.57 13.33
N VAL A 84 -13.57 22.29 12.31
CA VAL A 84 -13.47 21.01 11.63
C VAL A 84 -12.19 20.30 12.08
N THR A 85 -12.28 18.99 12.35
CA THR A 85 -11.16 18.14 12.76
C THR A 85 -11.25 16.83 12.00
N GLU A 86 -10.18 16.43 11.33
CA GLU A 86 -10.07 15.06 10.79
C GLU A 86 -9.73 14.12 11.95
N PRO A 87 -10.57 13.11 12.22
CA PRO A 87 -10.26 12.07 13.19
C PRO A 87 -9.12 11.18 12.68
N GLU A 88 -8.45 10.51 13.61
CA GLU A 88 -7.52 9.44 13.25
C GLU A 88 -8.24 8.39 12.39
N SER A 89 -7.63 8.03 11.26
CA SER A 89 -8.22 7.14 10.28
C SER A 89 -7.23 6.02 9.94
N GLU A 90 -7.64 4.79 10.21
CA GLU A 90 -6.95 3.59 9.77
C GLU A 90 -7.65 3.03 8.53
N GLY A 91 -6.85 2.59 7.56
CA GLY A 91 -7.36 1.85 6.43
C GLY A 91 -6.40 0.78 5.96
N GLY A 92 -6.92 -0.11 5.13
CA GLY A 92 -6.12 -1.14 4.53
C GLY A 92 -6.72 -1.69 3.26
N ASN A 93 -5.88 -2.33 2.47
CA ASN A 93 -6.26 -2.92 1.20
C ASN A 93 -5.68 -4.34 1.10
N PHE A 94 -6.55 -5.28 0.73
CA PHE A 94 -6.16 -6.63 0.36
C PHE A 94 -6.10 -6.73 -1.17
N SER A 95 -5.02 -7.32 -1.68
CA SER A 95 -4.82 -7.53 -3.10
C SER A 95 -4.47 -8.99 -3.38
N ALA A 96 -5.01 -9.52 -4.47
CA ALA A 96 -4.66 -10.80 -5.03
C ALA A 96 -4.56 -10.64 -6.55
N VAL A 97 -3.40 -10.97 -7.11
CA VAL A 97 -3.09 -10.79 -8.53
C VAL A 97 -2.59 -12.12 -9.08
N LEU A 98 -3.25 -12.58 -10.14
CA LEU A 98 -2.79 -13.68 -10.98
C LEU A 98 -2.31 -13.09 -12.32
N SER A 99 -1.11 -13.46 -12.76
CA SER A 99 -0.53 -12.95 -14.00
C SER A 99 0.26 -14.02 -14.75
N LEU A 100 0.09 -14.06 -16.06
CA LEU A 100 0.94 -14.81 -16.98
C LEU A 100 1.87 -13.81 -17.68
N MET A 101 3.17 -13.97 -17.52
CA MET A 101 4.19 -13.03 -17.99
C MET A 101 5.13 -13.71 -18.98
N LYS A 102 5.71 -12.92 -19.89
CA LYS A 102 6.83 -13.37 -20.71
C LYS A 102 8.10 -13.43 -19.84
N ALA A 103 8.83 -14.55 -19.89
CA ALA A 103 10.14 -14.66 -19.26
C ALA A 103 11.18 -13.96 -20.15
N PHE A 104 11.92 -13.00 -19.57
CA PHE A 104 13.05 -12.31 -20.20
C PHE A 104 14.37 -12.92 -19.71
#